data_AF-A0A954YXI3-F1
#
_entry.id   AF-A0A954YXI3-F1
#
_cell.length_a   1.000
_cell.length_b   1.000
_cell.length_c   1.000
_cell.angle_alpha   90.00
_cell.angle_beta   90.00
_cell.angle_gamma   90.00
#
_symmetry.space_group_name_H-M   'P 1'
#
loop_
_entity.id
_entity.type
_entity.pdbx_description
1 polymer ?
#
loop_
_entity_poly.entity_id
_entity_poly.type
_entity_poly.pdbx_seq_one_letter_code
_entity_poly.pdbx_strand_id
1 'polypeptide(L)'
;MDKPHCWRCRYYVPNEDDYPNWEQDQRSGCGQGTCNRHAPTPQKPDQDERVVHYGYWPVVFSGDWCGEFAPRSAESRRKPQWGQFGDPP
;
A
#
# COMPACT_ATOMS: atom_id res chain seq x y z
N MET A 1 -5.73 18.01 3.01
CA MET A 1 -5.46 17.33 1.73
C MET A 1 -5.11 15.89 2.06
N ASP A 2 -5.81 14.93 1.45
CA ASP A 2 -5.45 13.52 1.54
C ASP A 2 -4.04 13.34 0.95
N LYS A 3 -3.05 13.13 1.82
CA LYS A 3 -1.66 12.94 1.40
C LYS A 3 -1.55 11.69 0.50
N PRO A 4 -0.69 11.69 -0.53
CA PRO A 4 -0.45 10.52 -1.37
C PRO A 4 0.29 9.45 -0.57
N HIS A 5 -0.41 8.38 -0.18
CA HIS A 5 0.14 7.25 0.58
C HIS A 5 0.03 5.97 -0.26
N CYS A 6 1.03 5.10 -0.19
CA CYS A 6 1.04 3.79 -0.87
C CYS A 6 -0.25 3.00 -0.65
N TRP A 7 -0.81 2.97 0.57
CA TRP A 7 -2.08 2.28 0.88
C TRP A 7 -3.22 2.60 -0.10
N ARG A 8 -3.30 3.86 -0.52
CA ARG A 8 -4.38 4.39 -1.39
C ARG A 8 -4.05 4.28 -2.88
N CYS A 9 -2.83 3.87 -3.23
CA CYS A 9 -2.36 3.74 -4.60
C CYS A 9 -2.76 2.39 -5.20
N ARG A 10 -3.18 2.37 -6.48
CA ARG A 10 -3.54 1.16 -7.23
C ARG A 10 -2.37 0.19 -7.45
N TYR A 11 -1.13 0.68 -7.35
CA TYR A 11 0.07 -0.13 -7.57
C TYR A 11 0.62 -0.77 -6.30
N TYR A 12 0.05 -0.43 -5.14
CA TYR A 12 0.41 -1.02 -3.87
C TYR A 12 -0.34 -2.34 -3.67
N VAL A 13 0.36 -3.37 -3.23
CA VAL A 13 -0.24 -4.63 -2.79
C VAL A 13 0.15 -4.82 -1.33
N PRO A 14 -0.80 -4.81 -0.38
CA PRO A 14 -0.47 -5.03 1.03
C PRO A 14 0.04 -6.45 1.24
N ASN A 15 0.98 -6.62 2.17
CA ASN A 15 1.27 -7.95 2.71
C ASN A 15 0.13 -8.29 3.68
N GLU A 16 -0.67 -9.28 3.29
CA GLU A 16 -1.71 -9.87 4.14
C GLU A 16 -1.04 -10.95 4.98
N ASP A 17 -0.34 -10.53 6.02
CA ASP A 17 0.20 -11.46 7.01
C ASP A 17 -0.94 -11.96 7.92
N ASP A 18 -0.86 -13.20 8.40
CA ASP A 18 -1.88 -13.84 9.24
C ASP A 18 -1.97 -13.28 10.70
N TYR A 19 -1.57 -12.03 10.93
CA TYR A 19 -1.65 -11.39 12.25
C TYR A 19 -2.88 -10.46 12.38
N PRO A 20 -3.52 -10.38 13.55
CA PRO A 20 -4.88 -9.84 13.70
C PRO A 20 -5.04 -8.34 13.42
N ASN A 21 -3.97 -7.55 13.42
CA ASN A 21 -4.00 -6.11 13.23
C ASN A 21 -3.43 -5.62 11.88
N TRP A 22 -3.22 -6.53 10.90
CA TRP A 22 -2.55 -6.14 9.66
C TRP A 22 -3.27 -5.00 8.92
N GLU A 23 -4.59 -5.04 8.81
CA GLU A 23 -5.34 -3.97 8.13
C GLU A 23 -5.23 -2.62 8.87
N GLN A 24 -5.14 -2.65 10.20
CA GLN A 24 -4.94 -1.44 11.00
C GLN A 24 -3.55 -0.85 10.75
N ASP A 25 -2.53 -1.69 10.68
CA ASP A 25 -1.15 -1.28 10.38
C ASP A 25 -1.06 -0.70 8.96
N GLN A 26 -1.76 -1.30 7.99
CA GLN A 26 -1.89 -0.74 6.64
C GLN A 26 -2.49 0.67 6.66
N ARG A 27 -3.52 0.90 7.48
CA ARG A 27 -4.19 2.20 7.60
C ARG A 27 -3.37 3.24 8.37
N SER A 28 -2.56 2.83 9.34
CA SER A 28 -1.72 3.73 10.15
C SER A 28 -0.45 4.19 9.42
N GLY A 29 -0.11 3.56 8.30
CA GLY A 29 1.11 3.86 7.55
C GLY A 29 2.28 2.93 7.88
N CYS A 30 2.09 2.01 8.83
CA CYS A 30 3.13 1.12 9.34
C CYS A 30 3.14 -0.28 8.69
N GLY A 31 2.09 -0.63 7.95
CA GLY A 31 1.95 -1.93 7.29
C GLY A 31 2.92 -2.09 6.14
N GLN A 32 3.48 -3.29 5.98
CA GLN A 32 4.35 -3.60 4.85
C GLN A 32 3.54 -4.08 3.64
N GLY A 33 4.07 -3.82 2.45
CA GLY A 33 3.52 -4.32 1.21
C GLY A 33 4.53 -4.14 0.08
N THR A 34 4.06 -4.29 -1.16
CA THR A 34 4.90 -4.13 -2.35
C THR A 34 4.40 -3.02 -3.25
N CYS A 35 5.31 -2.24 -3.82
CA CYS A 35 5.02 -1.26 -4.86
C CYS A 35 5.42 -1.80 -6.23
N ASN A 36 4.45 -2.07 -7.11
CA ASN A 36 4.66 -2.64 -8.44
C ASN A 36 4.93 -1.58 -9.53
N ARG A 37 5.34 -0.37 -9.15
CA ARG A 37 5.50 0.78 -10.06
C ARG A 37 6.90 1.38 -9.98
N HIS A 38 7.23 2.05 -8.88
CA HIS A 38 8.50 2.75 -8.68
C HIS A 38 9.07 2.49 -7.28
N ALA A 39 10.39 2.56 -7.17
CA ALA A 39 11.04 2.53 -5.87
C ALA A 39 10.69 3.76 -5.03
N PRO A 40 10.54 3.63 -3.70
CA PRO A 40 10.39 4.79 -2.81
C PRO A 40 11.55 5.76 -3.02
N THR A 41 11.23 7.04 -3.09
CA THR A 41 12.24 8.09 -3.07
C THR A 41 12.43 8.52 -1.63
N PRO A 42 13.65 8.46 -1.07
CA PRO A 42 13.90 8.92 0.29
C PRO A 42 13.51 10.40 0.38
N GLN A 43 12.53 10.71 1.22
CA GLN A 43 12.20 12.09 1.53
C GLN A 43 13.22 12.62 2.52
N LYS A 44 13.57 13.90 2.40
CA LYS A 44 14.32 14.57 3.47
C LYS A 44 13.42 14.53 4.71
N PRO A 45 13.89 14.01 5.84
CA PRO A 45 13.10 14.05 7.07
C PRO A 45 12.73 15.51 7.35
N ASP A 46 11.46 15.76 7.66
CA ASP A 46 11.09 17.04 8.25
C ASP A 46 11.72 17.16 9.66
N GLN A 47 11.74 18.36 10.24
CA GLN A 47 12.45 18.58 11.51
C GLN A 47 11.88 17.78 12.70
N ASP A 48 10.69 17.19 12.57
CA ASP A 48 10.04 16.36 13.58
C ASP A 48 10.13 14.84 13.27
N GLU A 49 10.30 14.44 12.01
CA GLU A 49 10.45 13.04 11.60
C GLU A 49 11.91 12.56 11.74
N ARG A 50 12.25 11.98 12.89
CA ARG A 50 13.60 11.47 13.19
C ARG A 50 13.99 10.17 12.45
N VAL A 51 13.12 9.62 11.61
CA VAL A 51 13.34 8.29 11.00
C VAL A 51 13.05 8.35 9.52
N VAL A 52 14.11 8.19 8.71
CA VAL A 52 13.96 7.88 7.29
C VAL A 52 13.56 6.42 7.20
N HIS A 53 12.39 6.13 6.64
CA HIS A 53 11.98 4.76 6.37
C HIS A 53 12.86 4.20 5.23
N TYR A 54 13.59 3.11 5.51
CA TYR A 54 14.35 2.37 4.51
C TYR A 54 13.57 1.10 4.15
N GLY A 55 13.23 0.93 2.89
CA GLY A 55 12.56 -0.27 2.35
C GLY A 55 13.46 -1.03 1.39
N TYR A 56 13.36 -2.36 1.38
CA TYR A 56 13.97 -3.20 0.35
C TYR A 56 13.03 -3.28 -0.85
N TRP A 57 13.26 -2.49 -1.89
CA TRP A 57 12.40 -2.54 -3.08
C TRP A 57 12.29 -3.98 -3.64
N PRO A 58 11.08 -4.48 -3.97
CA PRO A 58 9.80 -3.76 -4.07
C PRO A 58 9.01 -3.60 -2.77
N VAL A 59 9.52 -4.04 -1.62
CA VAL A 59 8.90 -3.90 -0.30
C VAL A 59 8.95 -2.45 0.18
N VAL A 60 7.78 -1.92 0.54
CA VAL A 60 7.55 -0.54 0.99
C VAL A 60 6.55 -0.53 2.16
N PHE A 61 6.53 0.55 2.92
CA PHE A 61 5.49 0.79 3.92
C PHE A 61 4.25 1.43 3.31
N SER A 62 3.09 1.20 3.91
CA SER A 62 1.81 1.71 3.42
C SER A 62 1.71 3.24 3.47
N GLY A 63 2.53 3.87 4.32
CA GLY A 63 2.73 5.32 4.40
C GLY A 63 3.78 5.89 3.43
N ASP A 64 4.57 5.06 2.75
CA ASP A 64 5.61 5.54 1.83
C ASP A 64 5.03 6.25 0.61
N TRP A 65 5.87 7.04 -0.06
CA TRP A 65 5.57 7.73 -1.32
C TRP A 65 6.76 7.74 -2.27
N CYS A 66 6.54 7.31 -3.52
CA CYS A 66 7.54 7.21 -4.58
C CYS A 66 7.54 8.40 -5.58
N GLY A 67 6.83 9.49 -5.29
CA GLY A 67 6.67 10.64 -6.21
C GLY A 67 5.49 10.53 -7.18
N GLU A 68 5.01 9.32 -7.50
CA GLU A 68 3.81 9.10 -8.32
C GLU A 68 2.63 8.55 -7.50
N PHE A 69 1.41 8.97 -7.83
CA PHE A 69 0.19 8.47 -7.20
C PHE A 69 -0.92 8.24 -8.22
N ALA A 70 -1.47 7.04 -8.22
CA ALA A 70 -2.68 6.70 -8.96
C ALA A 70 -3.70 6.10 -7.98
N PRO A 71 -4.82 6.78 -7.68
CA PRO A 71 -5.77 6.29 -6.70
C PRO A 71 -6.36 4.95 -7.12
N ARG A 72 -6.66 4.08 -6.14
CA ARG A 72 -7.54 2.93 -6.36
C ARG A 72 -8.91 3.44 -6.84
N SER A 73 -9.49 2.82 -7.88
CA SER A 73 -10.88 3.12 -8.25
C SER A 73 -11.80 2.71 -7.11
N ALA A 74 -12.95 3.37 -6.96
CA ALA A 74 -13.94 3.01 -5.93
C ALA A 74 -14.36 1.53 -5.99
N GLU A 75 -14.28 0.92 -7.17
CA GLU A 75 -14.57 -0.51 -7.41
C GLU A 75 -13.47 -1.45 -6.91
N SER A 76 -12.22 -1.01 -6.78
CA SER A 76 -11.09 -1.86 -6.36
C SER A 76 -11.12 -2.23 -4.87
N ARG A 77 -12.07 -1.70 -4.09
CA ARG A 77 -12.28 -2.03 -2.67
C ARG A 77 -13.13 -3.27 -2.45
N ARG A 78 -13.73 -3.82 -3.50
CA ARG A 78 -14.45 -5.09 -3.40
C ARG A 78 -13.40 -6.21 -3.42
N LYS A 79 -13.37 -7.04 -2.38
CA LYS A 79 -12.70 -8.34 -2.42
C LYS A 79 -13.03 -9.00 -3.76
N PRO A 80 -12.07 -9.56 -4.50
CA PRO A 80 -12.42 -10.40 -5.63
C PRO A 80 -13.25 -11.55 -5.08
N GLN A 81 -14.54 -11.57 -5.43
CA GLN A 81 -15.43 -12.67 -5.15
C GLN A 81 -15.04 -13.82 -6.09
N TRP A 82 -13.95 -14.51 -5.77
CA TRP A 82 -13.66 -15.80 -6.39
C TRP A 82 -14.75 -16.78 -5.94
N GLY A 83 -15.73 -17.01 -6.80
CA GLY A 83 -16.85 -17.90 -6.50
C GLY A 83 -18.08 -17.82 -7.41
N GLN A 84 -18.06 -17.08 -8.53
CA GLN A 84 -19.17 -17.08 -9.49
C GLN A 84 -18.65 -17.11 -10.94
N PHE A 85 -17.88 -18.14 -11.28
CA PHE A 85 -17.88 -18.64 -12.65
C PHE A 85 -18.67 -19.94 -12.60
N GLY A 86 -19.93 -19.83 -13.02
CA GLY A 86 -20.87 -20.95 -13.09
C GLY A 86 -20.32 -22.10 -13.92
N ASP A 87 -20.77 -23.29 -13.56
CA ASP A 87 -20.65 -24.49 -14.38
C ASP A 87 -21.11 -24.20 -15.82
N PRO A 88 -20.28 -24.48 -16.85
CA PRO A 88 -20.78 -24.68 -18.20
C PRO A 88 -21.28 -26.14 -18.36
N PRO A 89 -22.14 -26.40 -19.36
CA PRO A 89 -23.27 -27.34 -19.30
C PRO A 89 -22.92 -28.83 -19.18
#